data_AF-P25791-F1
#
_entry.id   AF-P25791-F1
#
_cell.length_a   1.000
_cell.length_b   1.000
_cell.length_c   1.000
_cell.angle_alpha   90.00
_cell.angle_beta   90.00
_cell.angle_gamma   90.00
#
_symmetry.space_group_name_H-M   'P 1'
#
loop_
_entity.id
_entity.type
_entity.pdbx_description
1 polymer ?
#
loop_
_entity_poly.entity_id
_entity_poly.type
_entity_poly.pdbx_seq_one_letter_code
_entity_poly.pdbx_strand_id
1 'polypeptide(L)'
;MSSAIERKSLDPSEEPVDEVLQIPPSLLTCGGCQQNIGDRYFLKAIDQYWHEDCLSCDLCGCRLGEVGRRLYYKLGRKLCRRDYLRLFGQDGLCASCDKRIRAYEMTMRVKDKVYHLECFKCAACQKHFCVGDRYLLINSDIVCEQDIYEWTKINGMI
;
A
#
# COMPACT_ATOMS: atom_id res chain seq x y z
N MET A 1 62.81 -0.41 -7.22
CA MET A 1 62.60 0.52 -8.36
C MET A 1 61.11 0.72 -8.49
N SER A 2 60.64 1.96 -8.34
CA SER A 2 59.22 2.30 -8.26
C SER A 2 58.56 2.18 -9.63
N SER A 3 57.68 1.20 -9.80
CA SER A 3 56.84 1.11 -11.00
C SER A 3 55.73 2.16 -10.88
N ALA A 4 55.87 3.25 -11.64
CA ALA A 4 54.83 4.23 -11.82
C ALA A 4 53.63 3.58 -12.51
N ILE A 5 52.45 3.71 -11.90
CA ILE A 5 51.18 3.32 -12.52
C ILE A 5 50.90 4.36 -13.62
N GLU A 6 51.13 3.95 -14.86
CA GLU A 6 50.88 4.75 -16.06
C GLU A 6 49.37 4.96 -16.19
N ARG A 7 48.91 6.17 -15.86
CA ARG A 7 47.55 6.62 -16.16
C ARG A 7 47.48 6.86 -17.66
N LYS A 8 46.97 5.89 -18.43
CA LYS A 8 46.58 6.12 -19.84
C LYS A 8 45.61 7.31 -19.87
N SER A 9 46.04 8.38 -20.51
CA SER A 9 45.20 9.49 -20.93
C SER A 9 44.15 8.97 -21.92
N LEU A 10 42.88 8.96 -21.51
CA LEU A 10 41.75 8.75 -22.43
C LEU A 10 41.82 9.85 -23.50
N ASP A 11 41.82 9.45 -24.77
CA ASP A 11 41.82 10.39 -25.88
C ASP A 11 40.46 11.14 -25.87
N PRO A 12 40.44 12.49 -25.84
CA PRO A 12 39.20 13.27 -25.89
C PRO A 12 38.31 12.97 -27.10
N SER A 13 38.84 12.26 -28.10
CA SER A 13 38.13 11.87 -29.31
C SER A 13 37.48 10.47 -29.25
N GLU A 14 37.73 9.67 -28.22
CA GLU A 14 37.10 8.35 -28.05
C GLU A 14 35.68 8.49 -27.46
N GLU A 15 34.67 8.36 -28.33
CA GLU A 15 33.26 8.29 -27.96
C GLU A 15 32.87 6.86 -27.52
N PRO A 16 32.07 6.70 -26.45
CA PRO A 16 31.60 5.38 -26.03
C PRO A 16 30.63 4.79 -27.08
N VAL A 17 30.87 3.53 -27.45
CA VAL A 17 29.96 2.75 -28.30
C VAL A 17 29.15 1.82 -27.40
N ASP A 18 27.88 2.17 -27.18
CA ASP A 18 26.98 1.38 -26.33
C ASP A 18 26.14 0.39 -27.17
N GLU A 19 26.14 -0.88 -26.77
CA GLU A 19 25.19 -1.87 -27.31
C GLU A 19 23.83 -1.73 -26.61
N VAL A 20 22.80 -1.34 -27.37
CA VAL A 20 21.45 -1.15 -26.84
C VAL A 20 20.54 -2.31 -27.24
N LEU A 21 20.21 -3.18 -26.27
CA LEU A 21 19.18 -4.21 -26.44
C LEU A 21 17.78 -3.62 -26.20
N GLN A 22 17.10 -3.27 -27.29
CA GLN A 22 15.73 -2.75 -27.25
C GLN A 22 14.68 -3.87 -27.34
N ILE A 23 13.50 -3.62 -26.77
CA ILE A 23 12.33 -4.48 -26.97
C ILE A 23 11.92 -4.36 -28.44
N PRO A 24 11.83 -5.46 -29.21
CA PRO A 24 11.46 -5.38 -30.61
C PRO A 24 10.04 -4.80 -30.76
N PRO A 25 9.81 -3.87 -31.71
CA PRO A 25 8.50 -3.22 -31.89
C PRO A 25 7.34 -4.19 -32.11
N SER A 26 7.63 -5.38 -32.66
CA SER A 26 6.63 -6.45 -32.83
C SER A 26 6.10 -7.05 -31.53
N LEU A 27 6.78 -6.83 -30.39
CA LEU A 27 6.33 -7.28 -29.07
C LEU A 27 5.57 -6.21 -28.29
N LEU A 28 5.57 -4.96 -28.76
CA LEU A 28 4.96 -3.81 -28.09
C LEU A 28 3.47 -3.70 -28.43
N THR A 29 2.70 -4.77 -28.21
CA THR A 29 1.24 -4.75 -28.33
C THR A 29 0.61 -4.66 -26.94
N CYS A 30 -0.31 -3.72 -26.78
CA CYS A 30 -0.97 -3.47 -25.50
C CYS A 30 -1.94 -4.60 -25.13
N GLY A 31 -1.76 -5.21 -23.96
CA GLY A 31 -2.66 -6.25 -23.44
C GLY A 31 -4.09 -5.79 -23.14
N GLY A 32 -4.32 -4.47 -23.07
CA GLY A 32 -5.63 -3.87 -22.82
C GLY A 32 -6.41 -3.57 -24.10
N CYS A 33 -5.82 -2.78 -25.01
CA CYS A 33 -6.50 -2.33 -26.24
C CYS A 33 -6.09 -3.09 -27.51
N GLN A 34 -5.11 -3.99 -27.44
CA GLN A 34 -4.57 -4.77 -28.56
C GLN A 34 -3.96 -3.93 -29.70
N GLN A 35 -3.63 -2.65 -29.43
CA GLN A 35 -2.93 -1.77 -30.36
C GLN A 35 -1.44 -1.70 -30.04
N ASN A 36 -0.64 -1.26 -31.01
CA ASN A 36 0.79 -1.05 -30.82
C ASN A 36 1.07 0.13 -29.87
N ILE A 37 2.06 -0.05 -29.01
CA ILE A 37 2.55 0.93 -28.06
C ILE A 37 3.66 1.73 -28.75
N GLY A 38 3.31 2.93 -29.19
CA GLY A 38 4.27 3.91 -29.72
C GLY A 38 4.78 4.90 -28.67
N ASP A 39 4.26 4.82 -27.45
CA ASP A 39 4.58 5.75 -26.37
C ASP A 39 6.00 5.55 -25.83
N ARG A 40 6.63 6.66 -25.44
CA ARG A 40 7.94 6.62 -24.77
C ARG A 40 7.87 5.94 -23.40
N TYR A 41 6.75 6.10 -22.69
CA TYR A 41 6.52 5.51 -21.38
C TYR A 41 5.35 4.53 -21.46
N PHE A 42 5.57 3.33 -20.97
CA PHE A 42 4.59 2.26 -20.94
C PHE A 42 4.85 1.34 -19.74
N LEU A 43 3.89 0.48 -19.44
CA LEU A 43 3.91 -0.38 -18.27
C LEU A 43 4.14 -1.84 -18.67
N LYS A 44 4.87 -2.59 -17.83
CA LYS A 44 5.01 -4.04 -17.92
C LYS A 44 4.33 -4.69 -16.73
N ALA A 45 3.35 -5.55 -16.98
CA ALA A 45 2.59 -6.22 -15.92
C ALA A 45 1.91 -7.50 -16.44
N ILE A 46 1.82 -8.54 -15.59
CA ILE A 46 1.16 -9.82 -15.93
C ILE A 46 1.67 -10.37 -17.28
N ASP A 47 3.00 -10.38 -17.43
CA ASP A 47 3.73 -10.82 -18.64
C ASP A 47 3.31 -10.13 -19.95
N GLN A 48 2.70 -8.94 -19.87
CA GLN A 48 2.25 -8.14 -21.01
C GLN A 48 2.71 -6.68 -20.89
N TYR A 49 2.69 -5.98 -22.02
CA TYR A 49 2.92 -4.54 -22.10
C TYR A 49 1.60 -3.78 -22.18
N TRP A 50 1.56 -2.56 -21.65
CA TRP A 50 0.34 -1.78 -21.53
C TRP A 50 0.62 -0.29 -21.73
N HIS A 51 -0.28 0.41 -22.42
CA HIS A 51 -0.37 1.87 -22.26
C HIS A 51 -0.69 2.20 -20.79
N GLU A 52 -0.23 3.35 -20.31
CA GLU A 52 -0.48 3.82 -18.93
C GLU A 52 -1.99 3.81 -18.59
N ASP A 53 -2.82 4.12 -19.59
CA ASP A 53 -4.27 4.23 -19.48
C ASP A 53 -5.00 2.89 -19.63
N CYS A 54 -4.35 1.90 -20.25
CA CYS A 54 -4.94 0.58 -20.51
C CYS A 54 -4.81 -0.38 -19.32
N LEU A 55 -3.86 -0.14 -18.41
CA LEU A 55 -3.69 -0.95 -17.21
C LEU A 55 -4.55 -0.41 -16.05
N SER A 56 -5.84 -0.72 -16.08
CA SER A 56 -6.83 -0.26 -15.10
C SER A 56 -7.40 -1.39 -14.22
N CYS A 57 -7.89 -1.04 -13.03
CA CYS A 57 -8.60 -1.97 -12.15
C CYS A 57 -9.91 -2.44 -12.80
N ASP A 58 -10.16 -3.75 -12.85
CA ASP A 58 -11.38 -4.32 -13.44
C ASP A 58 -12.68 -3.96 -12.69
N LEU A 59 -12.58 -3.40 -11.49
CA LEU A 59 -13.74 -2.99 -10.69
C LEU A 59 -13.95 -1.47 -10.67
N CYS A 60 -12.92 -0.69 -10.32
CA CYS A 60 -13.07 0.76 -10.16
C CYS A 60 -12.52 1.57 -11.34
N GLY A 61 -11.82 0.94 -12.30
CA GLY A 61 -11.23 1.61 -13.45
C GLY A 61 -10.00 2.48 -13.15
N CYS A 62 -9.53 2.57 -11.90
CA CYS A 62 -8.33 3.37 -11.61
C CYS A 62 -7.08 2.79 -12.29
N ARG A 63 -6.16 3.66 -12.70
CA ARG A 63 -4.89 3.27 -13.30
C ARG A 63 -4.00 2.57 -12.26
N LEU A 64 -3.63 1.32 -12.54
CA LEU A 64 -2.84 0.49 -11.62
C LEU A 64 -1.34 0.85 -11.62
N GLY A 65 -0.87 1.56 -12.66
CA GLY A 65 0.49 2.08 -12.73
C GLY A 65 0.77 3.21 -11.74
N GLU A 66 -0.24 4.03 -11.43
CA GLU A 66 -0.13 5.20 -10.54
C GLU A 66 -0.24 4.80 -9.06
N VAL A 67 -1.16 3.88 -8.72
CA VAL A 67 -1.50 3.53 -7.34
C VAL A 67 -0.46 2.56 -6.75
N GLY A 68 0.64 3.11 -6.23
CA GLY A 68 1.63 2.37 -5.43
C GLY A 68 2.46 1.33 -6.20
N ARG A 69 2.43 1.38 -7.55
CA ARG A 69 3.14 0.45 -8.46
C ARG A 69 2.86 -1.03 -8.18
N ARG A 70 1.70 -1.35 -7.58
CA ARG A 70 1.32 -2.72 -7.21
C ARG A 70 -0.10 -2.99 -7.69
N LEU A 71 -0.23 -3.98 -8.57
CA LEU A 71 -1.51 -4.58 -8.92
C LEU A 71 -1.67 -5.92 -8.19
N TYR A 72 -2.92 -6.34 -8.01
CA TYR A 72 -3.26 -7.66 -7.50
C TYR A 72 -3.96 -8.45 -8.61
N TYR A 73 -3.55 -9.69 -8.83
CA TYR A 73 -4.16 -10.56 -9.84
C TYR A 73 -4.70 -11.84 -9.20
N LYS A 74 -6.00 -12.09 -9.33
CA LYS A 74 -6.65 -13.28 -8.79
C LYS A 74 -7.94 -13.60 -9.56
N LEU A 75 -8.16 -14.88 -9.86
CA LEU A 75 -9.32 -15.36 -10.63
C LEU A 75 -9.53 -14.58 -11.96
N GLY A 76 -8.45 -14.35 -12.71
CA GLY A 76 -8.52 -13.68 -13.99
C GLY A 76 -8.71 -12.16 -13.94
N ARG A 77 -8.71 -11.53 -12.75
CA ARG A 77 -8.95 -10.10 -12.58
C ARG A 77 -7.73 -9.33 -12.10
N LYS A 78 -7.45 -8.19 -12.73
CA LYS A 78 -6.46 -7.18 -12.30
C LYS A 78 -7.15 -6.13 -11.44
N LEU A 79 -6.69 -5.98 -10.19
CA LEU A 79 -7.38 -5.21 -9.16
C LEU A 79 -6.44 -4.24 -8.43
N CYS A 80 -6.99 -3.10 -8.02
CA CYS A 80 -6.32 -2.22 -7.07
C CYS A 80 -6.32 -2.86 -5.66
N ARG A 81 -5.44 -2.41 -4.76
CA ARG A 81 -5.36 -2.95 -3.37
C ARG A 81 -6.72 -2.96 -2.67
N ARG A 82 -7.47 -1.87 -2.79
CA ARG A 82 -8.78 -1.71 -2.13
C ARG A 82 -9.78 -2.74 -2.63
N ASP A 83 -9.90 -2.91 -3.94
CA ASP A 83 -10.85 -3.83 -4.55
C ASP A 83 -10.43 -5.30 -4.38
N TYR A 84 -9.12 -5.57 -4.37
CA TYR A 84 -8.60 -6.88 -4.00
C TYR A 84 -9.00 -7.27 -2.57
N LEU A 85 -8.78 -6.37 -1.61
CA LEU A 85 -9.18 -6.61 -0.21
C LEU A 85 -10.70 -6.70 -0.07
N ARG A 86 -11.47 -5.94 -0.86
CA ARG A 86 -12.94 -6.03 -0.88
C ARG A 86 -13.45 -7.40 -1.32
N LEU A 87 -12.82 -8.02 -2.31
CA LEU A 87 -13.24 -9.32 -2.82
C LEU A 87 -12.64 -10.50 -2.06
N PHE A 88 -11.39 -10.38 -1.62
CA PHE A 88 -10.60 -11.52 -1.15
C PHE A 88 -9.91 -11.30 0.20
N GLY A 89 -10.05 -10.11 0.79
CA GLY A 89 -9.51 -9.83 2.11
C GLY A 89 -10.33 -10.50 3.21
N GLN A 90 -9.66 -10.82 4.31
CA GLN A 90 -10.31 -11.38 5.48
C GLN A 90 -10.84 -10.24 6.36
N ASP A 91 -12.13 -10.28 6.62
CA ASP A 91 -12.79 -9.30 7.49
C ASP A 91 -12.47 -9.59 8.97
N GLY A 92 -12.51 -8.53 9.78
CA GLY A 92 -12.28 -8.59 11.23
C GLY A 92 -13.55 -8.30 12.03
N LEU A 93 -13.43 -8.31 13.35
CA LEU A 93 -14.46 -7.86 14.30
C LEU A 93 -13.91 -6.70 15.12
N CYS A 94 -14.69 -5.62 15.25
CA CYS A 94 -14.32 -4.48 16.05
C CYS A 94 -14.46 -4.78 17.55
N ALA A 95 -13.39 -4.58 18.31
CA ALA A 95 -13.37 -4.87 19.74
C ALA A 95 -14.27 -3.97 20.60
N SER A 96 -14.75 -2.84 20.05
CA SER A 96 -15.63 -1.89 20.76
C SER A 96 -17.11 -2.06 20.39
N CYS A 97 -17.44 -2.13 19.10
CA CYS A 97 -18.84 -2.18 18.66
C CYS A 97 -19.33 -3.58 18.26
N ASP A 98 -18.44 -4.59 18.29
CA ASP A 98 -18.67 -5.98 17.88
C ASP A 98 -19.20 -6.15 16.45
N LYS A 99 -19.09 -5.11 15.62
CA LYS A 99 -19.46 -5.15 14.21
C LYS A 99 -18.28 -5.61 13.37
N ARG A 100 -18.62 -6.23 12.24
CA ARG A 100 -17.66 -6.66 11.21
C ARG A 100 -16.92 -5.45 10.63
N ILE A 101 -15.59 -5.55 10.56
CA ILE A 101 -14.70 -4.61 9.87
C ILE A 101 -14.38 -5.21 8.51
N ARG A 102 -14.62 -4.46 7.44
CA ARG A 102 -14.26 -4.93 6.10
C ARG A 102 -12.75 -4.85 5.87
N ALA A 103 -12.18 -5.82 5.16
CA ALA A 103 -10.74 -5.89 4.93
C ALA A 103 -10.14 -4.67 4.18
N TYR A 104 -10.98 -3.89 3.49
CA TYR A 104 -10.58 -2.66 2.81
C TYR A 104 -10.73 -1.39 3.67
N GLU A 105 -11.33 -1.50 4.86
CA GLU A 105 -11.50 -0.37 5.77
C GLU A 105 -10.21 -0.07 6.54
N MET A 106 -9.96 1.21 6.80
CA MET A 106 -8.89 1.61 7.72
C MET A 106 -9.33 1.33 9.16
N THR A 107 -8.40 0.87 9.98
CA THR A 107 -8.63 0.50 11.37
C THR A 107 -7.55 1.04 12.27
N MET A 108 -7.87 1.15 13.56
CA MET A 108 -6.89 1.30 14.62
C MET A 108 -6.60 -0.05 15.26
N ARG A 109 -5.32 -0.32 15.54
CA ARG A 109 -4.89 -1.53 16.23
C ARG A 109 -4.16 -1.16 17.51
N VAL A 110 -4.60 -1.74 18.63
CA VAL A 110 -3.93 -1.61 19.93
C VAL A 110 -3.67 -3.02 20.46
N LYS A 111 -2.39 -3.37 20.59
CA LYS A 111 -1.96 -4.75 20.86
C LYS A 111 -2.60 -5.73 19.85
N ASP A 112 -3.40 -6.67 20.33
CA ASP A 112 -4.13 -7.69 19.56
C ASP A 112 -5.53 -7.24 19.13
N LYS A 113 -6.05 -6.12 19.65
CA LYS A 113 -7.40 -5.61 19.39
C LYS A 113 -7.44 -4.68 18.19
N VAL A 114 -8.50 -4.79 17.39
CA VAL A 114 -8.77 -3.94 16.22
C VAL A 114 -10.08 -3.19 16.40
N TYR A 115 -10.10 -1.93 15.97
CA TYR A 115 -11.21 -0.99 16.14
C TYR A 115 -11.47 -0.26 14.82
N HIS A 116 -12.74 0.04 14.53
CA HIS A 116 -13.08 1.09 13.55
C HIS A 116 -12.46 2.42 13.99
N LEU A 117 -12.18 3.31 13.03
CA LEU A 117 -11.67 4.64 13.36
C LEU A 117 -12.67 5.42 14.24
N GLU A 118 -13.98 5.34 13.97
CA GLU A 118 -15.00 5.96 14.83
C GLU A 118 -15.16 5.29 16.20
N CYS A 119 -14.70 4.05 16.35
CA CYS A 119 -14.73 3.33 17.62
C CYS A 119 -13.47 3.56 18.46
N PHE A 120 -12.44 4.18 17.90
CA PHE A 120 -11.20 4.50 18.61
C PHE A 120 -11.36 5.76 19.47
N LYS A 121 -12.00 5.60 20.62
CA LYS A 121 -12.35 6.66 21.56
C LYS A 121 -12.34 6.16 23.00
N CYS A 122 -12.19 7.08 23.95
CA CYS A 122 -12.16 6.77 25.37
C CYS A 122 -13.47 6.11 25.82
N ALA A 123 -13.40 4.96 26.50
CA ALA A 123 -14.58 4.29 27.04
C ALA A 123 -15.32 5.13 28.10
N ALA A 124 -14.57 5.99 28.82
CA ALA A 124 -15.09 6.90 29.85
C ALA A 124 -15.73 8.16 29.26
N CYS A 125 -14.92 9.09 28.74
CA CYS A 125 -15.41 10.38 28.26
C CYS A 125 -15.92 10.38 26.81
N GLN A 126 -15.84 9.26 26.08
CA GLN A 126 -16.24 9.15 24.66
C GLN A 126 -15.46 10.04 23.68
N LYS A 127 -14.41 10.73 24.13
CA LYS A 127 -13.54 11.56 23.29
C LYS A 127 -12.69 10.71 22.35
N HIS A 128 -12.60 11.11 21.09
CA HIS A 128 -11.65 10.52 20.12
C HIS A 128 -10.21 10.86 20.49
N PHE A 129 -9.32 9.88 20.31
CA PHE A 129 -7.89 10.06 20.56
C PHE A 129 -7.21 10.84 19.43
N CYS A 130 -6.31 11.74 19.80
CA CYS A 130 -5.37 12.41 18.91
C CYS A 130 -4.02 11.68 18.88
N VAL A 131 -3.22 11.96 17.84
CA VAL A 131 -1.84 11.46 17.77
C VAL A 131 -1.06 11.99 18.97
N GLY A 132 -0.41 11.08 19.71
CA GLY A 132 0.36 11.40 20.90
C GLY A 132 -0.40 11.26 22.22
N ASP A 133 -1.72 11.04 22.18
CA ASP A 133 -2.50 10.82 23.40
C ASP A 133 -2.04 9.55 24.12
N ARG A 134 -1.89 9.65 25.44
CA ARG A 134 -1.62 8.52 26.32
C ARG A 134 -2.92 7.84 26.72
N TYR A 135 -2.88 6.51 26.80
CA TYR A 135 -4.03 5.69 27.12
C TYR A 135 -3.63 4.43 27.87
N LEU A 136 -4.62 3.82 28.53
CA LEU A 136 -4.55 2.48 29.11
C LEU A 136 -5.56 1.57 28.39
N LEU A 137 -5.13 0.37 28.02
CA LEU A 137 -6.01 -0.66 27.46
C LEU A 137 -6.34 -1.69 28.54
N ILE A 138 -7.63 -1.83 28.85
CA ILE A 138 -8.18 -2.77 29.81
C ILE A 138 -9.21 -3.64 29.09
N ASN A 139 -8.95 -4.94 28.94
CA ASN A 139 -9.75 -5.84 28.10
C ASN A 139 -9.86 -5.32 26.66
N SER A 140 -11.01 -4.75 26.28
CA SER A 140 -11.25 -4.09 24.99
C SER A 140 -11.50 -2.58 25.14
N ASP A 141 -11.52 -2.05 26.37
CA ASP A 141 -11.78 -0.65 26.67
C ASP A 141 -10.49 0.14 26.69
N ILE A 142 -10.46 1.23 25.91
CA ILE A 142 -9.32 2.15 25.87
C ILE A 142 -9.71 3.38 26.68
N VAL A 143 -8.91 3.75 27.66
CA VAL A 143 -9.18 4.85 28.59
C VAL A 143 -8.06 5.89 28.47
N CYS A 144 -8.40 7.17 28.29
CA CYS A 144 -7.40 8.23 28.18
C CYS A 144 -6.72 8.52 29.53
N GLU A 145 -5.50 9.07 29.50
CA GLU A 145 -4.71 9.39 30.69
C GLU A 145 -5.47 10.19 31.76
N GLN A 146 -6.34 11.12 31.35
CA GLN A 146 -7.14 11.92 32.29
C GLN A 146 -8.17 11.10 33.07
N ASP A 147 -8.71 10.04 32.46
CA ASP A 147 -9.82 9.27 33.02
C ASP A 147 -9.35 7.99 33.74
N ILE A 148 -8.06 7.63 33.66
CA ILE A 148 -7.54 6.34 34.19
C ILE A 148 -7.91 6.16 35.66
N TYR A 149 -7.66 7.18 36.49
CA TYR A 149 -7.85 7.06 37.94
C TYR A 149 -9.32 6.86 38.31
N GLU A 150 -10.21 7.68 37.76
CA GLU A 150 -11.64 7.56 38.04
C GLU A 150 -12.23 6.26 37.48
N TRP A 151 -11.82 5.88 36.25
CA TRP A 151 -12.31 4.67 35.61
C TRP A 151 -11.89 3.40 36.34
N THR A 152 -10.63 3.30 36.76
CA THR A 152 -10.12 2.12 37.48
C THR A 152 -10.75 1.98 38.86
N LYS A 153 -11.01 3.09 39.56
CA LYS A 153 -11.72 3.10 40.83
C LYS A 153 -13.17 2.64 40.69
N ILE A 154 -13.89 3.11 39.67
CA ILE A 154 -15.31 2.75 39.44
C ILE A 154 -15.46 1.27 39.03
N ASN A 155 -14.52 0.75 38.24
CA ASN A 155 -14.56 -0.62 37.74
C ASN A 155 -13.85 -1.65 38.65
N GLY A 156 -13.50 -1.26 39.89
CA GLY A 156 -12.96 -2.18 40.90
C GLY A 156 -11.58 -2.76 40.56
N MET A 157 -10.75 -2.01 39.84
CA MET A 157 -9.40 -2.43 39.46
C MET A 157 -8.30 -1.91 40.40
N ILE A 158 -8.67 -0.98 41.29
CA ILE A 158 -7.87 -0.43 42.39
C ILE A 158 -8.75 -0.15 43.60
#